data_AF-A0A4W5MTU0-F1
#
_entry.id   AF-A0A4W5MTU0-F1
#
_cell.length_a   1.000
_cell.length_b   1.000
_cell.length_c   1.000
_cell.angle_alpha   90.00
_cell.angle_beta   90.00
_cell.angle_gamma   90.00
#
_symmetry.space_group_name_H-M   'P 1'
#
loop_
_entity.id
_entity.type
_entity.pdbx_description
1 polymer ?
#
loop_
_entity_poly.entity_id
_entity_poly.type
_entity_poly.pdbx_seq_one_letter_code
_entity_poly.pdbx_strand_id
1 'polypeptide(L)'
;MSDAPKPKEKSKISSARRLGLKIRLLIVAGQMLEVEVEEKKRERDEALAERVPPLKLSGLSVEELQDLCRDLHHKIDVVDEERYDVGLKVTKNDKEIHDLGLKIIELQSKFKKPNLKRVKISAEAMLSVLLGSKHKETIDFKSNLKTVKKPEEKVRLVHAGCT
;
A
#
# COMPACT_ATOMS: atom_id res chain seq x y z
N MET A 1 -6.49 -41.68 -13.38
CA MET A 1 -5.08 -41.77 -12.99
C MET A 1 -4.74 -40.50 -12.24
N SER A 2 -4.36 -40.62 -10.97
CA SER A 2 -4.25 -39.50 -10.04
C SER A 2 -2.84 -38.93 -10.10
N ASP A 3 -2.68 -37.72 -10.64
CA ASP A 3 -1.43 -36.98 -10.56
C ASP A 3 -1.18 -36.56 -9.10
N ALA A 4 -0.37 -37.35 -8.40
CA ALA A 4 0.12 -36.99 -7.07
C ALA A 4 1.09 -35.79 -7.19
N PRO A 5 0.97 -34.76 -6.34
CA PRO A 5 1.85 -33.61 -6.40
C PRO A 5 3.29 -34.04 -6.05
N LYS A 6 4.21 -33.89 -7.01
CA LYS A 6 5.65 -34.15 -6.80
C LYS A 6 6.16 -33.34 -5.59
N PRO A 7 6.97 -33.94 -4.69
CA PRO A 7 7.50 -33.25 -3.53
C PRO A 7 8.38 -32.08 -3.98
N LYS A 8 8.08 -30.87 -3.47
CA LYS A 8 8.87 -29.67 -3.75
C LYS A 8 10.30 -29.88 -3.27
N GLU A 9 11.25 -29.79 -4.20
CA GLU A 9 12.67 -29.93 -3.95
C GLU A 9 13.10 -28.95 -2.84
N LYS A 10 13.77 -29.47 -1.80
CA LYS A 10 14.21 -28.64 -0.68
C LYS A 10 15.25 -27.65 -1.21
N SER A 11 14.94 -26.35 -1.10
CA SER A 11 15.83 -25.27 -1.48
C SER A 11 17.22 -25.48 -0.88
N LYS A 12 18.28 -25.40 -1.71
CA LYS A 12 19.69 -25.56 -1.32
C LYS A 12 20.14 -24.60 -0.21
N ILE A 13 19.44 -23.47 -0.03
CA ILE A 13 19.73 -22.46 0.99
C ILE A 13 18.63 -22.48 2.06
N SER A 14 19.01 -22.48 3.34
CA SER A 14 18.04 -22.39 4.45
C SER A 14 17.34 -21.02 4.48
N SER A 15 16.12 -20.98 5.01
CA SER A 15 15.39 -19.71 5.23
C SER A 15 16.18 -18.75 6.12
N ALA A 16 16.82 -19.27 7.17
CA ALA A 16 17.68 -18.50 8.08
C ALA A 16 18.84 -17.83 7.34
N ARG A 17 19.50 -18.54 6.41
CA ARG A 17 20.59 -17.95 5.62
C ARG A 17 20.11 -16.83 4.71
N ARG A 18 18.97 -17.00 4.02
CA ARG A 18 18.37 -15.93 3.19
C ARG A 18 18.04 -14.69 4.02
N LEU A 19 17.44 -14.89 5.20
CA LEU A 19 17.13 -13.78 6.10
C LEU A 19 18.40 -13.04 6.55
N GLY A 20 19.43 -13.79 6.96
CA GLY A 20 20.71 -13.20 7.36
C GLY A 20 21.38 -12.38 6.25
N LEU A 21 21.29 -12.84 4.99
CA LEU A 21 21.78 -12.06 3.85
C LEU A 21 20.95 -10.80 3.60
N LYS A 22 19.61 -10.88 3.70
CA LYS A 22 18.73 -9.71 3.56
C LYS A 22 19.01 -8.65 4.62
N ILE A 23 19.22 -9.05 5.86
CA ILE A 23 19.58 -8.14 6.95
C ILE A 23 20.91 -7.45 6.65
N ARG A 24 21.95 -8.20 6.25
CA ARG A 24 23.25 -7.63 5.88
C ARG A 24 23.16 -6.64 4.72
N LEU A 25 22.36 -6.97 3.70
CA LEU A 25 22.12 -6.07 2.56
C LEU A 25 21.48 -4.76 3.00
N LEU A 26 20.47 -4.83 3.88
CA LEU A 26 19.81 -3.63 4.41
C LEU A 26 20.73 -2.79 5.29
N ILE A 27 21.58 -3.42 6.09
CA ILE A 27 22.58 -2.71 6.92
C ILE A 27 23.54 -1.92 6.02
N VAL A 28 24.10 -2.57 4.99
CA VAL A 28 25.02 -1.91 4.05
C VAL A 28 24.30 -0.79 3.28
N ALA A 29 23.07 -1.03 2.82
CA ALA A 29 22.28 0.00 2.15
C ALA A 29 22.00 1.21 3.05
N GLY A 30 21.75 1.00 4.35
CA GLY A 30 21.60 2.08 5.32
C GLY A 30 22.87 2.91 5.48
N GLN A 31 24.02 2.24 5.60
CA GLN A 31 25.33 2.91 5.67
C GLN A 31 25.63 3.72 4.40
N MET A 32 25.33 3.17 3.22
CA MET A 32 25.51 3.89 1.95
C MET A 32 24.61 5.14 1.88
N LEU A 33 23.37 5.03 2.36
CA LEU A 33 22.43 6.16 2.39
C LEU A 33 22.93 7.28 3.33
N GLU A 34 23.49 6.93 4.49
CA GLU A 34 24.07 7.91 5.42
C GLU A 34 25.23 8.67 4.76
N VAL A 35 26.12 7.97 4.06
CA VAL A 35 27.21 8.58 3.30
C VAL A 35 26.68 9.52 2.22
N GLU A 36 25.72 9.07 1.42
CA GLU A 36 25.13 9.87 0.34
C GLU A 36 24.44 11.15 0.88
N VAL A 37 23.76 11.05 2.03
CA VAL A 37 23.13 12.21 2.68
C VAL A 37 24.17 13.23 3.11
N GLU A 38 25.30 12.77 3.66
CA GLU A 38 26.36 13.68 4.11
C GLU A 38 27.10 14.31 2.93
N GLU A 39 27.37 13.56 1.87
CA GLU A 39 27.93 14.09 0.62
C GLU A 39 27.02 15.15 0.01
N LYS A 40 25.71 14.92 -0.06
CA LYS A 40 24.74 15.91 -0.55
C LYS A 40 24.70 17.18 0.29
N LYS A 41 24.86 17.09 1.61
CA LYS A 41 24.96 18.29 2.46
C LYS A 41 26.24 19.06 2.16
N ARG A 42 27.37 18.36 2.05
CA ARG A 42 28.65 18.99 1.71
C ARG A 42 28.59 19.68 0.35
N GLU A 43 28.09 19.00 -0.68
CA GLU A 43 27.92 19.58 -2.02
C GLU A 43 27.01 20.82 -2.00
N ARG A 44 25.91 20.78 -1.24
CA ARG A 44 25.04 21.94 -1.05
C ARG A 44 25.80 23.11 -0.41
N ASP A 45 26.55 22.84 0.65
CA ASP A 45 27.26 23.89 1.38
C ASP A 45 28.41 24.47 0.55
N GLU A 46 29.13 23.65 -0.22
CA GLU A 46 30.13 24.08 -1.21
C GLU A 46 29.51 24.95 -2.31
N ALA A 47 28.39 24.51 -2.90
CA ALA A 47 27.68 25.27 -3.93
C ALA A 47 27.14 26.61 -3.40
N LEU A 48 26.66 26.65 -2.15
CA LEU A 48 26.22 27.89 -1.52
C LEU A 48 27.38 28.84 -1.21
N ALA A 49 28.53 28.31 -0.77
CA ALA A 49 29.71 29.12 -0.52
C ALA A 49 30.26 29.77 -1.81
N GLU A 50 30.18 29.08 -2.94
CA GLU A 50 30.55 29.62 -4.25
C GLU A 50 29.55 30.69 -4.74
N ARG A 51 28.25 30.39 -4.66
CA ARG A 51 27.20 31.28 -5.20
C ARG A 51 26.93 32.50 -4.32
N VAL A 52 27.05 32.36 -3.01
CA VAL A 52 26.72 33.38 -2.02
C VAL A 52 27.89 33.51 -1.03
N PRO A 53 29.03 34.07 -1.47
CA PRO A 53 30.16 34.29 -0.58
C PRO A 53 29.80 35.31 0.51
N PRO A 54 30.45 35.25 1.69
CA PRO A 54 30.21 36.20 2.77
C PRO A 54 30.46 37.65 2.33
N LEU A 55 29.51 38.54 2.64
CA LEU A 55 29.60 39.95 2.30
C LEU A 55 30.69 40.64 3.14
N LYS A 56 31.63 41.30 2.47
CA LYS A 56 32.63 42.15 3.10
C LYS A 56 32.19 43.60 3.00
N LEU A 57 31.61 44.13 4.07
CA LEU A 57 31.08 45.50 4.11
C LEU A 57 32.07 46.53 4.65
N SER A 58 33.16 46.07 5.28
CA SER A 58 34.19 46.95 5.87
C SER A 58 35.03 47.60 4.78
N GLY A 59 35.21 48.93 4.87
CA GLY A 59 36.09 49.68 3.98
C GLY A 59 35.45 50.14 2.66
N LEU A 60 34.16 49.87 2.45
CA LEU A 60 33.40 50.41 1.33
C LEU A 60 32.94 51.85 1.63
N SER A 61 32.97 52.68 0.60
CA SER A 61 32.34 53.99 0.61
C SER A 61 30.81 53.89 0.56
N VAL A 62 30.12 55.01 0.84
CA VAL A 62 28.65 55.06 0.81
C VAL A 62 28.10 54.75 -0.58
N GLU A 63 28.79 55.20 -1.64
CA GLU A 63 28.37 54.97 -3.03
C GLU A 63 28.49 53.48 -3.41
N GLU A 64 29.63 52.86 -3.10
CA GLU A 64 29.82 51.41 -3.36
C GLU A 64 28.84 50.54 -2.56
N LEU A 65 28.47 50.95 -1.35
CA LEU A 65 27.42 50.26 -0.56
C LEU A 65 26.04 50.39 -1.22
N GLN A 66 25.72 51.55 -1.79
CA GLN A 66 24.46 51.76 -2.50
C GLN A 66 24.41 50.95 -3.80
N ASP A 67 25.51 50.87 -4.55
CA ASP A 67 25.62 50.01 -5.74
C ASP A 67 25.45 48.54 -5.38
N LEU A 68 26.15 48.05 -4.35
CA LEU A 68 26.02 46.68 -3.87
C LEU A 68 24.57 46.34 -3.48
N CYS A 69 23.86 47.26 -2.81
CA CYS A 69 22.46 47.07 -2.45
C CYS A 69 21.55 46.96 -3.69
N ARG A 70 21.79 47.78 -4.73
CA ARG A 70 21.04 47.70 -6.00
C ARG A 70 21.30 46.37 -6.71
N ASP A 71 22.56 45.95 -6.77
CA ASP A 71 22.95 44.69 -7.40
C ASP A 71 22.36 43.47 -6.69
N LEU A 72 22.39 43.46 -5.35
CA LEU A 72 21.79 42.39 -4.55
C LEU A 72 20.27 42.34 -4.74
N HIS A 73 19.60 43.49 -4.78
CA HIS A 73 18.16 43.53 -5.05
C HIS A 73 17.83 42.93 -6.41
N HIS A 74 18.56 43.33 -7.46
CA HIS A 74 18.32 42.76 -8.80
C HIS A 74 18.58 41.25 -8.84
N LYS A 75 19.65 40.78 -8.18
CA LYS A 75 19.94 39.33 -8.08
C LYS A 75 18.84 38.56 -7.35
N ILE A 76 18.22 39.14 -6.32
CA ILE A 76 17.10 38.50 -5.61
C ILE A 76 15.94 38.25 -6.57
N ASP A 77 15.58 39.23 -7.40
CA ASP A 77 14.48 39.10 -8.37
C ASP A 77 14.74 37.94 -9.35
N VAL A 78 15.95 37.87 -9.91
CA VAL A 78 16.36 36.80 -10.84
C VAL A 78 16.36 35.43 -10.15
N VAL A 79 16.94 35.33 -8.95
CA VAL A 79 17.00 34.05 -8.22
C VAL A 79 15.61 33.58 -7.78
N ASP A 80 14.69 34.49 -7.44
CA ASP A 80 13.33 34.11 -7.09
C ASP A 80 12.54 33.57 -8.30
N GLU A 81 12.74 34.15 -9.48
CA GLU A 81 12.20 33.62 -10.74
C GLU A 81 12.73 32.20 -11.01
N GLU A 82 14.05 31.99 -10.92
CA GLU A 82 14.66 30.66 -11.08
C GLU A 82 14.14 29.65 -10.05
N ARG A 83 14.01 30.09 -8.78
CA ARG A 83 13.45 29.26 -7.69
C ARG A 83 12.01 28.88 -7.99
N TYR A 84 11.20 29.81 -8.51
CA TYR A 84 9.82 29.57 -8.88
C TYR A 84 9.71 28.52 -9.99
N ASP A 85 10.51 28.66 -11.05
CA ASP A 85 10.55 27.72 -12.18
C ASP A 85 10.96 26.31 -11.75
N VAL A 86 11.98 26.19 -10.90
CA VAL A 86 12.40 24.91 -10.33
C VAL A 86 11.29 24.33 -9.46
N GLY A 87 10.66 25.14 -8.61
CA GLY A 87 9.54 24.71 -7.77
C GLY A 87 8.35 24.17 -8.58
N LEU A 88 8.04 24.80 -9.72
CA LEU A 88 7.02 24.31 -10.64
C LEU A 88 7.38 22.95 -11.26
N LYS A 89 8.65 22.75 -11.66
CA LYS A 89 9.13 21.47 -12.19
C LYS A 89 9.01 20.35 -11.15
N VAL A 90 9.42 20.62 -9.90
CA VAL A 90 9.28 19.66 -8.79
C VAL A 90 7.81 19.31 -8.56
N THR A 91 6.93 20.33 -8.51
CA THR A 91 5.48 20.12 -8.32
C THR A 91 4.85 19.28 -9.44
N LYS A 92 5.30 19.45 -10.70
CA LYS A 92 4.85 18.60 -11.81
C LYS A 92 5.28 17.16 -11.60
N ASN A 93 6.55 16.93 -11.26
CA ASN A 93 7.07 15.58 -11.00
C ASN A 93 6.33 14.92 -9.83
N ASP A 94 6.03 15.65 -8.76
CA ASP A 94 5.28 15.12 -7.60
C ASP A 94 3.87 14.67 -7.99
N LYS A 95 3.19 15.45 -8.84
CA LYS A 95 1.87 15.08 -9.38
C LYS A 95 1.96 13.81 -10.23
N GLU A 96 2.93 13.74 -11.13
CA GLU A 96 3.15 12.55 -11.96
C GLU A 96 3.45 11.31 -11.12
N ILE A 97 4.32 11.43 -10.11
CA ILE A 97 4.61 10.34 -9.16
C ILE A 97 3.35 9.92 -8.41
N HIS A 98 2.54 10.88 -7.97
CA HIS A 98 1.28 10.58 -7.29
C HIS A 98 0.32 9.81 -8.19
N ASP A 99 0.11 10.28 -9.42
CA ASP A 99 -0.79 9.65 -10.40
C ASP A 99 -0.32 8.24 -10.77
N LEU A 100 0.99 8.06 -10.99
CA LEU A 100 1.59 6.75 -11.21
C LEU A 100 1.43 5.84 -9.98
N GLY A 101 1.57 6.39 -8.78
CA GLY A 101 1.35 5.68 -7.52
C GLY A 101 -0.09 5.16 -7.40
N LEU A 102 -1.09 5.98 -7.73
CA LEU A 102 -2.49 5.57 -7.80
C LEU A 102 -2.68 4.46 -8.84
N LYS A 103 -2.03 4.58 -10.01
CA LYS A 103 -2.10 3.56 -11.05
C LYS A 103 -1.53 2.21 -10.60
N ILE A 104 -0.41 2.22 -9.88
CA ILE A 104 0.18 1.02 -9.30
C ILE A 104 -0.81 0.37 -8.33
N ILE A 105 -1.46 1.15 -7.47
CA ILE A 105 -2.46 0.64 -6.51
C ILE A 105 -3.66 0.02 -7.24
N GLU A 106 -4.20 0.68 -8.28
CA GLU A 106 -5.30 0.14 -9.08
C GLU A 106 -4.92 -1.20 -9.73
N LEU A 107 -3.73 -1.28 -10.32
CA LEU A 107 -3.24 -2.51 -10.96
C LEU A 107 -3.04 -3.62 -9.91
N GLN A 108 -2.37 -3.31 -8.80
CA GLN A 108 -2.20 -4.28 -7.71
C GLN A 108 -3.55 -4.75 -7.14
N SER A 109 -4.54 -3.86 -7.03
CA SER A 109 -5.91 -4.20 -6.61
C SER A 109 -6.59 -5.15 -7.59
N LYS A 110 -6.51 -4.87 -8.90
CA LYS A 110 -7.10 -5.71 -9.96
C LYS A 110 -6.46 -7.09 -10.07
N PHE A 111 -5.16 -7.21 -9.81
CA PHE A 111 -4.39 -8.46 -9.95
C PHE A 111 -4.11 -9.18 -8.63
N LYS A 112 -4.54 -8.65 -7.48
CA LYS A 112 -4.52 -9.42 -6.22
C LYS A 112 -5.42 -10.63 -6.40
N LYS A 113 -4.78 -11.80 -6.55
CA LYS A 113 -5.47 -13.08 -6.65
C LYS A 113 -6.48 -13.17 -5.49
N PRO A 114 -7.79 -13.28 -5.77
CA PRO A 114 -8.77 -13.33 -4.70
C PRO A 114 -8.38 -14.48 -3.76
N ASN A 115 -8.40 -14.21 -2.46
CA ASN A 115 -8.09 -15.22 -1.45
C ASN A 115 -9.08 -16.37 -1.63
N LEU A 116 -8.62 -17.47 -2.24
CA LEU A 116 -9.41 -18.67 -2.39
C LEU A 116 -9.71 -19.17 -0.97
N LYS A 117 -10.94 -18.95 -0.52
CA LYS A 117 -11.39 -19.51 0.76
C LYS A 117 -11.24 -21.01 0.64
N ARG A 118 -10.49 -21.62 1.57
CA ARG A 118 -10.42 -23.07 1.69
C ARG A 118 -11.79 -23.55 2.12
N VAL A 119 -12.64 -23.89 1.14
CA VAL A 119 -13.93 -24.51 1.40
C VAL A 119 -13.62 -25.89 1.96
N LYS A 120 -13.76 -26.04 3.28
CA LYS A 120 -13.78 -27.37 3.88
C LYS A 120 -15.02 -28.05 3.31
N ILE A 121 -14.86 -29.27 2.79
CA ILE A 121 -16.00 -30.11 2.39
C ILE A 121 -16.98 -30.07 3.57
N SER A 122 -18.25 -29.72 3.32
CA SER A 122 -19.24 -29.63 4.41
C SER A 122 -19.34 -31.00 5.10
N ALA A 123 -19.68 -31.00 6.39
CA ALA A 123 -19.86 -32.27 7.12
C ALA A 123 -20.82 -33.20 6.36
N GLU A 124 -21.87 -32.64 5.77
CA GLU A 124 -22.86 -33.35 4.96
C GLU A 124 -22.27 -33.94 3.66
N ALA A 125 -21.40 -33.20 2.96
CA ALA A 125 -20.72 -33.72 1.78
C ALA A 125 -19.65 -34.79 2.13
N MET A 126 -18.96 -34.63 3.27
CA MET A 126 -18.04 -35.66 3.77
C MET A 126 -18.79 -36.92 4.20
N LEU A 127 -19.92 -36.78 4.91
CA LEU A 127 -20.76 -37.89 5.37
C LEU A 127 -21.39 -38.62 4.18
N SER A 128 -21.89 -37.92 3.17
CA SER A 128 -22.43 -38.51 1.94
C SER A 128 -21.40 -39.36 1.19
N VAL A 129 -20.14 -38.90 1.14
CA VAL A 129 -19.03 -39.65 0.51
C VAL A 129 -18.58 -40.84 1.36
N LEU A 130 -18.54 -40.71 2.68
CA LEU A 130 -18.05 -41.76 3.60
C LEU A 130 -19.09 -42.85 3.91
N LEU A 131 -20.37 -42.49 4.00
CA LEU A 131 -21.45 -43.36 4.45
C LEU A 131 -22.38 -43.80 3.30
N GLY A 132 -22.21 -43.22 2.10
CA GLY A 132 -23.07 -43.46 0.95
C GLY A 132 -24.52 -43.06 1.19
N SER A 133 -25.43 -43.55 0.36
CA SER A 133 -26.87 -43.21 0.36
C SER A 133 -27.67 -43.65 1.60
N LYS A 134 -27.03 -44.23 2.63
CA LYS A 134 -27.73 -44.83 3.78
C LYS A 134 -28.20 -43.82 4.83
N HIS A 135 -27.64 -42.61 4.88
CA HIS A 135 -28.03 -41.57 5.84
C HIS A 135 -28.38 -40.29 5.10
N LYS A 136 -29.56 -40.29 4.46
CA LYS A 136 -30.20 -39.10 3.87
C LYS A 136 -31.31 -38.61 4.79
N GLU A 137 -31.01 -38.46 6.07
CA GLU A 137 -31.90 -37.75 6.99
C GLU A 137 -31.48 -36.29 6.96
N THR A 138 -32.28 -35.46 6.29
CA THR A 138 -32.16 -34.01 6.34
C THR A 138 -32.18 -33.60 7.81
N ILE A 139 -31.08 -33.02 8.31
CA ILE A 139 -30.96 -32.56 9.70
C ILE A 139 -31.82 -31.30 9.88
N ASP A 140 -33.14 -31.48 9.80
CA ASP A 140 -34.11 -30.47 10.17
C ASP A 140 -34.25 -30.53 11.67
N PHE A 141 -33.55 -29.63 12.36
CA PHE A 141 -33.61 -29.49 13.83
C PHE A 141 -35.05 -29.26 14.35
N LYS A 142 -35.97 -28.84 13.48
CA LYS A 142 -37.40 -28.69 13.78
C LYS A 142 -38.15 -30.01 13.89
N SER A 143 -37.67 -31.10 13.29
CA SER A 143 -38.39 -32.38 13.26
C SER A 143 -38.43 -33.10 14.61
N ASN A 144 -37.47 -32.81 15.51
CA ASN A 144 -37.34 -33.45 16.81
C ASN A 144 -37.94 -32.63 17.98
N LEU A 145 -38.54 -31.46 17.69
CA LEU A 145 -39.24 -30.65 18.68
C LEU A 145 -40.73 -31.04 18.70
N LYS A 146 -41.25 -31.40 19.89
CA LYS A 146 -42.67 -31.74 20.09
C LYS A 146 -43.55 -30.53 19.77
N THR A 147 -44.31 -30.59 18.68
CA THR A 147 -45.35 -29.59 18.39
C THR A 147 -46.50 -29.75 19.38
N VAL A 148 -46.74 -28.75 20.22
CA VAL A 148 -47.93 -28.72 21.08
C VAL A 148 -49.14 -28.46 20.19
N LYS A 149 -50.06 -29.43 20.12
CA LYS A 149 -51.37 -29.25 19.45
C LYS A 149 -52.13 -28.13 20.17
N LYS A 150 -52.25 -26.97 19.53
CA LYS A 150 -53.26 -25.99 19.94
C LYS A 150 -54.64 -26.56 19.62
N PRO A 151 -55.60 -26.59 20.57
CA PRO A 151 -56.97 -26.99 20.28
C PRO A 151 -57.58 -26.05 19.23
N GLU A 152 -58.32 -26.64 18.30
CA GLU A 152 -58.97 -25.96 17.18
C GLU A 152 -60.03 -24.98 17.68
N GLU A 153 -59.74 -23.68 17.57
CA GLU A 153 -60.74 -22.63 17.74
C GLU A 153 -61.58 -22.57 16.46
N LYS A 154 -62.83 -23.03 16.55
CA LYS A 154 -63.84 -22.93 15.48
C LYS A 154 -64.13 -21.45 15.21
N VAL A 155 -63.37 -20.83 14.31
CA VAL A 155 -63.74 -19.54 13.72
C VAL A 155 -64.37 -19.80 12.36
N ARG A 156 -65.60 -19.32 12.25
CA ARG A 156 -66.58 -19.55 11.18
C ARG A 156 -66.03 -19.15 9.82
N LEU A 157 -66.20 -20.02 8.83
CA LEU A 157 -65.99 -19.72 7.42
C LEU A 157 -67.00 -18.65 6.98
N VAL A 158 -66.53 -17.42 6.76
CA VAL A 158 -67.30 -16.43 6.01
C VAL A 158 -66.87 -16.54 4.55
N HIS A 159 -67.78 -17.03 3.70
CA HIS A 159 -67.64 -17.00 2.25
C HIS A 159 -67.52 -15.55 1.79
N ALA A 160 -66.35 -15.14 1.31
CA ALA A 160 -66.20 -13.98 0.45
C ALA A 160 -66.20 -14.46 -1.01
N GLY A 161 -67.39 -14.62 -1.56
CA GLY A 161 -67.56 -14.62 -3.01
C GLY A 161 -67.39 -13.20 -3.53
N CYS A 162 -66.53 -13.02 -4.52
CA CYS A 162 -66.60 -11.89 -5.43
C CYS A 162 -66.49 -12.46 -6.84
N THR A 163 -67.63 -12.40 -7.54
CA THR A 163 -67.75 -12.25 -8.99
C THR A 163 -67.02 -11.00 -9.46
#